data_AF-A0A127ZFU9-F1
#
_entry.id   AF-A0A127ZFU9-F1
#
_cell.length_a   1.000
_cell.length_b   1.000
_cell.length_c   1.000
_cell.angle_alpha   90.00
_cell.angle_beta   90.00
_cell.angle_gamma   90.00
#
_symmetry.space_group_name_H-M   'P 1'
#
loop_
_entity.id
_entity.type
_entity.pdbx_description
1 polymer ?
#
loop_
_entity_poly.entity_id
_entity_poly.type
_entity_poly.pdbx_seq_one_letter_code
_entity_poly.pdbx_strand_id
1 'polypeptide(L)'
;MLFKAILTFTAAAVTLVLASSASSSPITVAPKHQTQRRQQPQCKSLGQGPLGFNSTAIGLYSNDPPATYLKPQDGRIVATKDAPYNGTFFEFIQCNYEPPGYEGKGAVDTYQGYIKAPDGDCLTVDSLTGQNVAIKTETCNFSGSQYYGGVSADQHFQFQLDTFFPYYSVVFLGDVAGPVDASDFGEGGNYHFSLSESGELDVSYLADQPQKGNRSEQLIAQLNGQYVSQKVMSPCKLVKSGKVELVDQDTGQTQPAHAGDTSPQSVPFYKELLLFNATTASPDTFSFYQCDSTYMGFQSDDINYYGHFTSDVPGQIGCYTVDHQANFRDNGRYVTLTGNDYNSTSPYSSCGINDGRIQLNSFFHLTNNNGKCEINFLDYTTAEPTDQYGWGLRADTDDASQQFLVINSTSTQYTLRFID
;
A
#
# COMPACT_ATOMS: atom_id res chain seq x y z
N MET A 1 53.55 -11.38 -43.57
CA MET A 1 53.41 -12.65 -44.32
C MET A 1 51.92 -13.00 -44.33
N LEU A 2 51.26 -12.88 -45.49
CA LEU A 2 50.70 -14.02 -46.28
C LEU A 2 49.62 -14.80 -45.48
N PHE A 3 48.37 -15.05 -45.91
CA PHE A 3 47.65 -14.93 -47.18
C PHE A 3 46.13 -14.89 -46.89
N LYS A 4 45.35 -14.32 -47.83
CA LYS A 4 43.88 -14.41 -47.94
C LYS A 4 43.43 -15.80 -48.46
N ALA A 5 42.25 -16.24 -48.05
CA ALA A 5 41.25 -17.02 -48.83
C ALA A 5 39.91 -16.85 -48.10
N ILE A 6 38.91 -16.08 -48.56
CA ILE A 6 37.97 -16.26 -49.69
C ILE A 6 37.40 -17.68 -49.78
N LEU A 7 36.16 -17.84 -49.34
CA LEU A 7 35.21 -18.78 -49.94
C LEU A 7 33.83 -18.12 -50.03
N THR A 8 33.41 -17.90 -51.27
CA THR A 8 32.04 -17.60 -51.71
C THR A 8 31.42 -18.91 -52.20
N PHE A 9 30.16 -19.17 -51.84
CA PHE A 9 29.27 -20.01 -52.64
C PHE A 9 27.86 -19.39 -52.66
N THR A 10 27.42 -19.05 -53.86
CA THR A 10 26.05 -18.75 -54.25
C THR A 10 25.35 -20.05 -54.66
N ALA A 11 24.05 -20.18 -54.34
CA ALA A 11 23.02 -20.65 -55.27
C ALA A 11 21.63 -20.58 -54.62
N ALA A 12 20.70 -19.95 -55.34
CA ALA A 12 19.31 -19.81 -54.98
C ALA A 12 18.50 -21.09 -55.28
N ALA A 13 17.42 -21.31 -54.52
CA ALA A 13 16.26 -22.05 -54.99
C ALA A 13 14.99 -21.45 -54.38
N VAL A 14 14.22 -20.77 -55.22
CA VAL A 14 12.83 -20.41 -55.00
C VAL A 14 12.01 -21.68 -55.13
N THR A 15 11.17 -21.98 -54.14
CA THR A 15 10.07 -22.93 -54.31
C THR A 15 8.80 -22.37 -53.66
N LEU A 16 7.88 -21.98 -54.54
CA LEU A 16 6.45 -21.85 -54.30
C LEU A 16 5.90 -23.17 -53.77
N VAL A 17 5.13 -23.18 -52.67
CA VAL A 17 4.15 -24.24 -52.43
C VAL A 17 2.81 -23.60 -52.07
N LEU A 18 1.86 -23.92 -52.94
CA LEU A 18 0.46 -23.57 -52.95
C LEU A 18 -0.27 -24.08 -51.70
N ALA A 19 -1.23 -23.28 -51.25
CA ALA A 19 -2.31 -23.71 -50.39
C ALA A 19 -3.12 -24.84 -51.07
N SER A 20 -3.36 -25.92 -50.33
CA SER A 20 -4.42 -26.87 -50.65
C SER A 20 -5.09 -27.33 -49.37
N SER A 21 -6.36 -26.99 -49.30
CA SER A 21 -7.38 -27.37 -48.35
C SER A 21 -7.46 -28.90 -48.21
N ALA A 22 -7.34 -29.39 -46.97
CA ALA A 22 -7.79 -30.73 -46.60
C ALA A 22 -8.73 -30.60 -45.40
N SER A 23 -10.02 -30.71 -45.72
CA SER A 23 -11.13 -30.85 -44.80
C SER A 23 -11.05 -32.19 -44.06
N SER A 24 -10.81 -32.16 -42.76
CA SER A 24 -11.16 -33.23 -41.84
C SER A 24 -12.08 -32.66 -40.76
N SER A 25 -13.37 -32.91 -40.91
CA SER A 25 -14.40 -32.56 -39.94
C SER A 25 -14.19 -33.35 -38.64
N PRO A 26 -14.02 -32.70 -37.47
CA PRO A 26 -14.28 -33.35 -36.21
C PRO A 26 -15.78 -33.35 -35.94
N ILE A 27 -16.24 -34.51 -35.46
CA ILE A 27 -17.61 -34.83 -35.08
C ILE A 27 -18.13 -33.81 -34.08
N THR A 28 -19.25 -33.19 -34.43
CA THR A 28 -20.02 -32.27 -33.61
C THR A 28 -20.57 -32.99 -32.39
N VAL A 29 -19.93 -32.83 -31.23
CA VAL A 29 -20.61 -32.99 -29.94
C VAL A 29 -21.32 -31.67 -29.69
N ALA A 30 -22.65 -31.68 -29.75
CA ALA A 30 -23.47 -30.50 -29.52
C ALA A 30 -23.14 -29.88 -28.15
N PRO A 31 -22.65 -28.63 -28.07
CA PRO A 31 -22.60 -27.91 -26.82
C PRO A 31 -24.03 -27.55 -26.44
N LYS A 32 -24.49 -28.03 -25.28
CA LYS A 32 -25.66 -27.48 -24.60
C LYS A 32 -25.46 -25.97 -24.46
N HIS A 33 -26.39 -25.19 -25.03
CA HIS A 33 -26.62 -23.76 -24.79
C HIS A 33 -25.38 -22.96 -24.32
N GLN A 34 -24.49 -22.61 -25.26
CA GLN A 34 -23.65 -21.42 -25.07
C GLN A 34 -24.55 -20.19 -25.27
N THR A 35 -25.03 -19.62 -24.16
CA THR A 35 -25.36 -18.19 -24.11
C THR A 35 -24.14 -17.42 -24.61
N GLN A 36 -24.30 -16.67 -25.70
CA GLN A 36 -23.28 -15.74 -26.18
C GLN A 36 -22.85 -14.87 -24.99
N ARG A 37 -21.61 -15.03 -24.50
CA ARG A 37 -20.98 -14.03 -23.62
C ARG A 37 -20.94 -12.73 -24.42
N ARG A 38 -21.84 -11.79 -24.11
CA ARG A 38 -21.80 -10.43 -24.63
C ARG A 38 -20.43 -9.86 -24.28
N GLN A 39 -19.75 -9.25 -25.27
CA GLN A 39 -18.39 -8.76 -25.10
C GLN A 39 -18.31 -7.76 -23.95
N GLN A 40 -17.24 -7.85 -23.16
CA GLN A 40 -16.96 -6.89 -22.10
C GLN A 40 -16.89 -5.47 -22.72
N PRO A 41 -17.58 -4.48 -22.14
CA PRO A 41 -17.50 -3.10 -22.62
C PRO A 41 -16.06 -2.58 -22.55
N GLN A 42 -15.72 -1.60 -23.38
CA GLN A 42 -14.39 -0.96 -23.43
C GLN A 42 -14.19 -0.06 -22.20
N CYS A 43 -14.10 -0.68 -21.02
CA CYS A 43 -13.96 0.02 -19.75
C CYS A 43 -12.50 0.07 -19.31
N LYS A 44 -12.19 1.02 -18.41
CA LYS A 44 -10.88 1.22 -17.81
C LYS A 44 -11.00 1.18 -16.29
N SER A 45 -9.94 0.74 -15.61
CA SER A 45 -9.86 0.88 -14.16
C SER A 45 -9.68 2.35 -13.78
N LEU A 46 -10.48 2.85 -12.83
CA LEU A 46 -10.21 4.10 -12.10
C LEU A 46 -9.13 3.88 -11.03
N GLY A 47 -9.03 2.67 -10.51
CA GLY A 47 -8.09 2.29 -9.48
C GLY A 47 -8.66 1.22 -8.55
N GLN A 48 -7.82 0.85 -7.59
CA GLN A 48 -8.18 -0.07 -6.52
C GLN A 48 -8.14 0.68 -5.19
N GLY A 49 -9.04 0.31 -4.28
CA GLY A 49 -9.06 0.86 -2.93
C GLY A 49 -10.10 0.21 -2.01
N PRO A 50 -10.11 0.59 -0.72
CA PRO A 50 -11.20 0.25 0.19
C PRO A 50 -12.54 0.79 -0.31
N LEU A 51 -13.59 0.01 -0.08
CA LEU A 51 -14.95 0.51 -0.07
C LEU A 51 -15.33 0.81 1.39
N GLY A 52 -15.83 2.02 1.63
CA GLY A 52 -16.27 2.50 2.93
C GLY A 52 -17.75 2.83 2.94
N PHE A 53 -18.35 2.81 4.12
CA PHE A 53 -19.71 3.29 4.35
C PHE A 53 -19.68 4.40 5.41
N ASN A 54 -20.54 5.39 5.20
CA ASN A 54 -20.72 6.56 6.04
C ASN A 54 -19.46 7.46 6.08
N SER A 55 -19.54 8.56 5.34
CA SER A 55 -18.47 9.54 5.17
C SER A 55 -18.46 10.61 6.25
N THR A 56 -19.40 10.66 7.20
CA THR A 56 -19.63 11.81 8.11
C THR A 56 -18.39 12.27 8.89
N ALA A 57 -17.46 11.37 9.18
CA ALA A 57 -16.21 11.67 9.89
C ALA A 57 -15.15 12.38 9.03
N ILE A 58 -15.29 12.39 7.70
CA ILE A 58 -14.23 12.87 6.80
C ILE A 58 -14.31 14.39 6.61
N GLY A 59 -13.33 15.15 7.07
CA GLY A 59 -13.30 16.59 6.84
C GLY A 59 -13.19 16.99 5.36
N LEU A 60 -13.55 18.24 5.03
CA LEU A 60 -13.16 18.84 3.75
C LEU A 60 -11.63 18.82 3.64
N TYR A 61 -11.11 18.38 2.49
CA TYR A 61 -9.69 18.19 2.21
C TYR A 61 -8.97 17.24 3.18
N SER A 62 -9.72 16.34 3.85
CA SER A 62 -9.16 15.37 4.79
C SER A 62 -9.09 13.98 4.17
N ASN A 63 -8.00 13.25 4.46
CA ASN A 63 -7.82 11.84 4.10
C ASN A 63 -8.26 10.90 5.24
N ASP A 64 -9.08 11.38 6.18
CA ASP A 64 -9.61 10.56 7.26
C ASP A 64 -10.35 9.32 6.73
N PRO A 65 -10.35 8.21 7.48
CA PRO A 65 -11.04 7.00 7.08
C PRO A 65 -12.57 7.17 7.11
N PRO A 66 -13.32 6.32 6.38
CA PRO A 66 -14.77 6.19 6.58
C PRO A 66 -15.09 5.75 8.01
N ALA A 67 -16.35 5.93 8.42
CA ALA A 67 -16.79 5.43 9.73
C ALA A 67 -16.68 3.90 9.83
N THR A 68 -16.85 3.18 8.72
CA THR A 68 -16.59 1.74 8.65
C THR A 68 -16.13 1.35 7.25
N TYR A 69 -15.30 0.31 7.18
CA TYR A 69 -14.94 -0.35 5.93
C TYR A 69 -15.92 -1.47 5.60
N LEU A 70 -15.91 -1.89 4.34
CA LEU A 70 -16.72 -2.98 3.82
C LEU A 70 -15.82 -4.06 3.24
N LYS A 71 -16.22 -5.32 3.37
CA LYS A 71 -15.52 -6.47 2.80
C LYS A 71 -16.51 -7.53 2.30
N PRO A 72 -16.14 -8.33 1.28
CA PRO A 72 -16.91 -9.52 0.95
C PRO A 72 -16.76 -10.57 2.05
N GLN A 73 -17.86 -11.21 2.44
CA GLN A 73 -17.89 -12.34 3.36
C GLN A 73 -19.10 -13.21 3.05
N ASP A 74 -18.89 -14.51 2.82
CA ASP A 74 -19.94 -15.50 2.55
C ASP A 74 -20.92 -15.08 1.44
N GLY A 75 -20.38 -14.43 0.39
CA GLY A 75 -21.14 -13.91 -0.75
C GLY A 75 -21.89 -12.61 -0.48
N ARG A 76 -21.81 -12.02 0.72
CA ARG A 76 -22.41 -10.73 1.08
C ARG A 76 -21.34 -9.65 1.27
N ILE A 77 -21.74 -8.39 1.28
CA ILE A 77 -20.89 -7.28 1.69
C ILE A 77 -21.19 -6.94 3.15
N VAL A 78 -20.17 -6.99 4.01
CA VAL A 78 -20.31 -6.77 5.46
C VAL A 78 -19.40 -5.67 5.96
N ALA A 79 -19.84 -4.98 7.00
CA ALA A 79 -19.08 -3.94 7.66
C ALA A 79 -17.96 -4.55 8.52
N THR A 80 -16.82 -3.87 8.52
CA THR A 80 -15.69 -4.16 9.38
C THR A 80 -15.04 -2.87 9.86
N LYS A 81 -14.56 -2.88 11.09
CA LYS A 81 -13.72 -1.79 11.62
C LYS A 81 -12.27 -1.94 11.19
N ASP A 82 -11.90 -3.13 10.71
CA ASP A 82 -10.55 -3.41 10.25
C ASP A 82 -10.33 -2.72 8.89
N ALA A 83 -9.38 -1.80 8.86
CA ALA A 83 -8.94 -1.16 7.63
C ALA A 83 -8.30 -2.21 6.70
N PRO A 84 -8.72 -2.32 5.42
CA PRO A 84 -8.16 -3.31 4.51
C PRO A 84 -6.71 -2.97 4.16
N TYR A 85 -5.85 -3.98 4.19
CA TYR A 85 -4.41 -3.82 4.03
C TYR A 85 -3.88 -4.76 2.93
N ASN A 86 -3.06 -4.22 2.02
CA ASN A 86 -2.36 -4.91 0.91
C ASN A 86 -3.10 -6.12 0.28
N GLY A 87 -4.00 -5.85 -0.67
CA GLY A 87 -4.42 -6.85 -1.67
C GLY A 87 -5.88 -7.30 -1.61
N THR A 88 -6.68 -6.86 -0.63
CA THR A 88 -8.14 -7.10 -0.57
C THR A 88 -8.93 -5.85 -0.92
N PHE A 89 -8.60 -5.21 -2.04
CA PHE A 89 -9.28 -4.00 -2.50
C PHE A 89 -10.34 -4.29 -3.56
N PHE A 90 -11.35 -3.43 -3.57
CA PHE A 90 -12.30 -3.36 -4.66
C PHE A 90 -11.66 -2.63 -5.83
N GLU A 91 -11.95 -3.07 -7.05
CA GLU A 91 -11.55 -2.38 -8.27
C GLU A 91 -12.75 -1.64 -8.86
N PHE A 92 -12.57 -0.35 -9.14
CA PHE A 92 -13.61 0.53 -9.64
C PHE A 92 -13.41 0.71 -11.15
N ILE A 93 -14.35 0.23 -11.94
CA ILE A 93 -14.24 0.17 -13.39
C ILE A 93 -15.14 1.23 -14.03
N GLN A 94 -14.55 2.18 -14.74
CA GLN A 94 -15.27 3.18 -15.53
C GLN A 94 -15.49 2.71 -16.97
N CYS A 95 -16.71 2.83 -17.46
CA CYS A 95 -17.11 2.50 -18.82
C CYS A 95 -17.52 3.74 -19.62
N ASN A 96 -17.99 4.78 -18.94
CA ASN A 96 -18.28 6.09 -19.52
C ASN A 96 -17.86 7.21 -18.54
N TYR A 97 -17.57 8.39 -19.07
CA TYR A 97 -17.14 9.57 -18.30
C TYR A 97 -17.83 10.82 -18.83
N GLU A 98 -18.43 11.58 -17.91
CA GLU A 98 -19.02 12.89 -18.15
C GLU A 98 -18.15 13.93 -17.41
N PRO A 99 -17.50 14.88 -18.12
CA PRO A 99 -16.75 15.95 -17.48
C PRO A 99 -17.69 16.93 -16.77
N PRO A 100 -17.20 17.69 -15.78
CA PRO A 100 -18.02 18.64 -15.04
C PRO A 100 -18.52 19.75 -15.96
N GLY A 101 -19.74 20.26 -15.69
CA GLY A 101 -20.30 21.39 -16.41
C GLY A 101 -19.53 22.72 -16.26
N TYR A 102 -18.60 22.79 -15.30
CA TYR A 102 -17.67 23.90 -15.11
C TYR A 102 -16.36 23.44 -14.46
N GLU A 103 -15.29 24.21 -14.65
CA GLU A 103 -14.01 23.98 -13.96
C GLU A 103 -13.90 24.88 -12.73
N GLY A 104 -13.59 24.32 -11.55
CA GLY A 104 -13.41 25.10 -10.32
C GLY A 104 -13.67 24.31 -9.04
N LYS A 105 -13.63 25.02 -7.90
CA LYS A 105 -14.00 24.42 -6.61
C LYS A 105 -15.47 24.00 -6.63
N GLY A 106 -15.72 22.74 -6.26
CA GLY A 106 -17.02 22.10 -6.32
C GLY A 106 -17.35 21.46 -7.66
N ALA A 107 -16.44 21.48 -8.64
CA ALA A 107 -16.61 20.69 -9.85
C ALA A 107 -16.61 19.20 -9.51
N VAL A 108 -17.52 18.44 -10.14
CA VAL A 108 -17.70 17.01 -9.91
C VAL A 108 -17.47 16.26 -11.22
N ASP A 109 -16.41 15.45 -11.25
CA ASP A 109 -16.19 14.47 -12.31
C ASP A 109 -17.09 13.26 -12.09
N THR A 110 -17.84 12.85 -13.12
CA THR A 110 -18.80 11.75 -13.00
C THR A 110 -18.45 10.61 -13.95
N TYR A 111 -18.28 9.43 -13.37
CA TYR A 111 -17.91 8.20 -14.07
C TYR A 111 -19.02 7.18 -13.90
N GLN A 112 -19.36 6.44 -14.95
CA GLN A 112 -20.33 5.36 -14.90
C GLN A 112 -19.63 4.02 -15.13
N GLY A 113 -20.01 2.99 -14.37
CA GLY A 113 -19.52 1.64 -14.59
C GLY A 113 -19.92 0.66 -13.48
N TYR A 114 -18.95 -0.10 -12.95
CA TYR A 114 -19.21 -1.19 -12.03
C TYR A 114 -18.03 -1.43 -11.07
N ILE A 115 -18.27 -2.18 -10.00
CA ILE A 115 -17.29 -2.46 -8.95
C ILE A 115 -17.00 -3.95 -8.93
N LYS A 116 -15.72 -4.31 -8.99
CA LYS A 116 -15.27 -5.68 -8.73
C LYS A 116 -14.79 -5.82 -7.30
N ALA A 117 -15.21 -6.88 -6.65
CA ALA A 117 -14.69 -7.31 -5.37
C ALA A 117 -13.32 -8.00 -5.53
N PRO A 118 -12.56 -8.16 -4.43
CA PRO A 118 -11.27 -8.85 -4.43
C PRO A 118 -11.28 -10.29 -4.98
N ASP A 119 -12.43 -10.95 -4.95
CA ASP A 119 -12.65 -12.30 -5.51
C ASP A 119 -12.77 -12.30 -7.05
N GLY A 120 -12.83 -11.13 -7.68
CA GLY A 120 -12.98 -10.93 -9.12
C GLY A 120 -14.44 -10.85 -9.60
N ASP A 121 -15.40 -11.10 -8.72
CA ASP A 121 -16.84 -10.95 -8.98
C ASP A 121 -17.28 -9.49 -8.83
N CYS A 122 -18.46 -9.16 -9.33
CA CYS A 122 -19.03 -7.82 -9.32
C CYS A 122 -20.03 -7.63 -8.17
N LEU A 123 -20.05 -6.43 -7.60
CA LEU A 123 -21.10 -6.05 -6.64
C LEU A 123 -22.45 -6.03 -7.37
N THR A 124 -23.41 -6.74 -6.79
CA THR A 124 -24.73 -7.00 -7.38
C THR A 124 -25.82 -6.85 -6.34
N VAL A 125 -26.99 -6.39 -6.78
CA VAL A 125 -28.21 -6.29 -5.96
C VAL A 125 -29.28 -7.26 -6.49
N ASP A 126 -29.89 -8.05 -5.60
CA ASP A 126 -30.88 -9.08 -5.98
C ASP A 126 -32.17 -8.52 -6.60
N SER A 127 -32.53 -7.31 -6.23
CA SER A 127 -33.74 -6.64 -6.70
C SER A 127 -33.52 -5.14 -6.80
N LEU A 128 -33.89 -4.57 -7.95
CA LEU A 128 -33.87 -3.12 -8.18
C LEU A 128 -35.01 -2.38 -7.47
N THR A 129 -35.95 -3.12 -6.87
CA THR A 129 -37.06 -2.55 -6.10
C THR A 129 -37.18 -3.22 -4.73
N GLY A 130 -37.69 -2.49 -3.75
CA GLY A 130 -37.84 -2.98 -2.38
C GLY A 130 -36.90 -2.27 -1.40
N GLN A 131 -36.96 -2.70 -0.15
CA GLN A 131 -36.17 -2.14 0.95
C GLN A 131 -35.33 -3.23 1.59
N ASN A 132 -34.17 -2.84 2.12
CA ASN A 132 -33.20 -3.72 2.78
C ASN A 132 -32.79 -4.90 1.89
N VAL A 133 -32.53 -4.62 0.62
CA VAL A 133 -32.05 -5.62 -0.33
C VAL A 133 -30.54 -5.76 -0.13
N ALA A 134 -30.09 -6.98 0.15
CA ALA A 134 -28.69 -7.25 0.40
C ALA A 134 -27.83 -6.99 -0.84
N ILE A 135 -26.63 -6.46 -0.62
CA ILE A 135 -25.59 -6.35 -1.64
C ILE A 135 -24.65 -7.56 -1.54
N LYS A 136 -24.37 -8.18 -2.67
CA LYS A 136 -23.58 -9.41 -2.79
C LYS A 136 -22.53 -9.33 -3.88
N THR A 137 -21.66 -10.34 -3.95
CA THR A 137 -20.75 -10.55 -5.08
C THR A 137 -21.30 -11.65 -5.98
N GLU A 138 -21.37 -11.38 -7.29
CA GLU A 138 -21.72 -12.36 -8.31
C GLU A 138 -20.93 -12.10 -9.61
N THR A 139 -20.86 -13.09 -10.49
CA THR A 139 -20.17 -12.94 -11.77
C THR A 139 -20.62 -11.69 -12.52
N CYS A 140 -19.65 -10.91 -12.99
CA CYS A 140 -19.90 -9.70 -13.77
C CYS A 140 -20.75 -9.97 -15.02
N ASN A 141 -21.83 -9.21 -15.16
CA ASN A 141 -22.86 -9.39 -16.18
C ASN A 141 -22.93 -8.15 -17.09
N PHE A 142 -22.77 -8.38 -18.40
CA PHE A 142 -22.70 -7.31 -19.40
C PHE A 142 -23.95 -7.30 -20.26
N SER A 143 -24.75 -6.24 -20.14
CA SER A 143 -25.96 -6.04 -20.93
C SER A 143 -25.63 -5.58 -22.36
N GLY A 144 -24.50 -4.89 -22.56
CA GLY A 144 -24.20 -4.17 -23.80
C GLY A 144 -25.04 -2.90 -24.03
N SER A 145 -25.91 -2.54 -23.08
CA SER A 145 -26.69 -1.31 -23.12
C SER A 145 -25.82 -0.11 -22.74
N GLN A 146 -25.66 0.85 -23.64
CA GLN A 146 -24.88 2.06 -23.35
C GLN A 146 -25.49 2.92 -22.24
N TYR A 147 -26.81 2.83 -22.03
CA TYR A 147 -27.50 3.53 -20.93
C TYR A 147 -27.00 3.12 -19.54
N TYR A 148 -26.44 1.92 -19.42
CA TYR A 148 -25.91 1.35 -18.18
C TYR A 148 -24.38 1.16 -18.27
N GLY A 149 -23.68 1.91 -19.13
CA GLY A 149 -22.24 1.73 -19.33
C GLY A 149 -21.85 0.35 -19.89
N GLY A 150 -22.79 -0.39 -20.48
CA GLY A 150 -22.59 -1.75 -20.98
C GLY A 150 -22.72 -2.86 -19.94
N VAL A 151 -22.99 -2.53 -18.67
CA VAL A 151 -23.22 -3.51 -17.59
C VAL A 151 -24.70 -3.79 -17.35
N SER A 152 -25.00 -4.84 -16.59
CA SER A 152 -26.36 -5.12 -16.13
C SER A 152 -26.80 -4.10 -15.07
N ALA A 153 -28.11 -3.80 -15.04
CA ALA A 153 -28.66 -2.76 -14.17
C ALA A 153 -28.46 -3.05 -12.67
N ASP A 154 -28.52 -4.33 -12.28
CA ASP A 154 -28.21 -4.82 -10.92
C ASP A 154 -26.74 -4.66 -10.50
N GLN A 155 -25.85 -4.31 -11.44
CA GLN A 155 -24.42 -4.07 -11.23
C GLN A 155 -23.99 -2.66 -11.67
N HIS A 156 -24.95 -1.76 -11.86
CA HIS A 156 -24.74 -0.46 -12.46
C HIS A 156 -24.51 0.63 -11.41
N PHE A 157 -23.29 1.17 -11.40
CA PHE A 157 -22.83 2.20 -10.47
C PHE A 157 -22.35 3.46 -11.18
N GLN A 158 -22.34 4.55 -10.43
CA GLN A 158 -21.70 5.80 -10.75
C GLN A 158 -20.69 6.16 -9.66
N PHE A 159 -19.58 6.78 -10.06
CA PHE A 159 -18.53 7.27 -9.20
C PHE A 159 -18.39 8.76 -9.43
N GLN A 160 -18.42 9.53 -8.35
CA GLN A 160 -18.28 10.99 -8.40
C GLN A 160 -17.01 11.37 -7.67
N LEU A 161 -16.20 12.23 -8.26
CA LEU A 161 -15.03 12.82 -7.61
C LEU A 161 -15.20 14.34 -7.62
N ASP A 162 -15.21 14.96 -6.44
CA ASP A 162 -15.23 16.41 -6.35
C ASP A 162 -13.85 16.97 -5.94
N THR A 163 -13.69 18.27 -6.07
CA THR A 163 -12.44 18.96 -5.68
C THR A 163 -12.26 19.16 -4.17
N PHE A 164 -13.27 18.87 -3.35
CA PHE A 164 -13.26 19.13 -1.91
C PHE A 164 -12.85 17.89 -1.10
N PHE A 165 -13.16 16.71 -1.59
CA PHE A 165 -12.99 15.45 -0.90
C PHE A 165 -11.99 14.57 -1.64
N PRO A 166 -10.98 14.02 -0.94
CA PRO A 166 -10.00 13.12 -1.54
C PRO A 166 -10.52 11.67 -1.58
N TYR A 167 -11.78 11.49 -1.98
CA TYR A 167 -12.40 10.18 -2.18
C TYR A 167 -13.50 10.26 -3.24
N TYR A 168 -13.84 9.13 -3.83
CA TYR A 168 -14.98 9.00 -4.73
C TYR A 168 -16.24 8.69 -3.94
N SER A 169 -17.34 9.41 -4.20
CA SER A 169 -18.67 8.93 -3.78
C SER A 169 -19.14 7.86 -4.76
N VAL A 170 -19.71 6.78 -4.21
CA VAL A 170 -20.20 5.63 -4.97
C VAL A 170 -21.71 5.61 -4.90
N VAL A 171 -22.36 5.73 -6.06
CA VAL A 171 -23.81 5.83 -6.21
C VAL A 171 -24.31 4.62 -6.99
N PHE A 172 -25.28 3.87 -6.46
CA PHE A 172 -25.94 2.81 -7.21
C PHE A 172 -27.05 3.42 -8.08
N LEU A 173 -27.01 3.16 -9.38
CA LEU A 173 -27.98 3.71 -10.33
C LEU A 173 -29.07 2.71 -10.70
N GLY A 174 -28.82 1.41 -10.58
CA GLY A 174 -29.82 0.41 -10.97
C GLY A 174 -30.20 0.54 -12.45
N ASP A 175 -31.50 0.64 -12.71
CA ASP A 175 -32.09 0.85 -14.03
C ASP A 175 -32.16 2.32 -14.48
N VAL A 176 -31.67 3.27 -13.67
CA VAL A 176 -31.53 4.68 -14.06
C VAL A 176 -30.42 4.79 -15.11
N ALA A 177 -30.68 5.47 -16.22
CA ALA A 177 -29.66 5.73 -17.22
C ALA A 177 -28.62 6.72 -16.66
N GLY A 178 -27.35 6.37 -16.77
CA GLY A 178 -26.23 7.23 -16.33
C GLY A 178 -25.31 7.63 -17.48
N PRO A 179 -24.30 8.48 -17.22
CA PRO A 179 -24.08 9.20 -15.97
C PRO A 179 -25.21 10.21 -15.65
N VAL A 180 -25.57 10.36 -14.39
CA VAL A 180 -26.55 11.36 -13.93
C VAL A 180 -25.78 12.59 -13.46
N ASP A 181 -26.05 13.73 -14.11
CA ASP A 181 -25.57 15.03 -13.68
C ASP A 181 -26.26 15.41 -12.36
N ALA A 182 -25.48 15.52 -11.29
CA ALA A 182 -25.98 15.69 -9.95
C ALA A 182 -25.52 17.05 -9.41
N SER A 183 -26.45 17.78 -8.79
CA SER A 183 -26.17 19.12 -8.25
C SER A 183 -25.20 19.10 -7.09
N ASP A 184 -25.26 18.05 -6.27
CA ASP A 184 -24.40 17.88 -5.10
C ASP A 184 -23.62 16.55 -5.13
N PHE A 185 -22.51 16.54 -4.40
CA PHE A 185 -21.62 15.38 -4.31
C PHE A 185 -22.28 14.20 -3.61
N GLY A 186 -22.29 13.05 -4.30
CA GLY A 186 -22.90 11.82 -3.85
C GLY A 186 -24.37 11.68 -4.21
N GLU A 187 -24.99 12.66 -4.90
CA GLU A 187 -26.37 12.61 -5.39
C GLU A 187 -26.54 11.71 -6.63
N GLY A 188 -27.75 11.18 -6.82
CA GLY A 188 -28.10 10.48 -8.04
C GLY A 188 -29.45 9.78 -7.98
N GLY A 189 -29.45 8.45 -8.11
CA GLY A 189 -30.66 7.62 -8.15
C GLY A 189 -31.49 7.63 -6.86
N ASN A 190 -32.39 6.63 -6.72
CA ASN A 190 -33.33 6.53 -5.60
C ASN A 190 -32.93 5.45 -4.58
N TYR A 191 -31.64 5.14 -4.51
CA TYR A 191 -31.10 4.01 -3.75
C TYR A 191 -30.33 4.51 -2.52
N HIS A 192 -30.73 4.04 -1.36
CA HIS A 192 -30.20 4.45 -0.06
C HIS A 192 -29.50 3.28 0.61
N PHE A 193 -28.25 3.47 1.02
CA PHE A 193 -27.48 2.41 1.69
C PHE A 193 -27.66 2.47 3.21
N SER A 194 -27.68 1.30 3.81
CA SER A 194 -27.73 1.13 5.26
C SER A 194 -26.98 -0.13 5.68
N LEU A 195 -26.68 -0.24 6.97
CA LEU A 195 -26.22 -1.49 7.56
C LEU A 195 -27.35 -2.14 8.34
N SER A 196 -27.57 -3.43 8.12
CA SER A 196 -28.46 -4.25 8.95
C SER A 196 -27.91 -4.41 10.37
N GLU A 197 -28.72 -4.96 11.28
CA GLU A 197 -28.30 -5.25 12.66
C GLU A 197 -27.11 -6.21 12.73
N SER A 198 -26.99 -7.11 11.75
CA SER A 198 -25.84 -8.02 11.58
C SER A 198 -24.61 -7.35 10.93
N GLY A 199 -24.71 -6.08 10.55
CA GLY A 199 -23.63 -5.34 9.90
C GLY A 199 -23.50 -5.62 8.41
N GLU A 200 -24.49 -6.22 7.77
CA GLU A 200 -24.50 -6.44 6.32
C GLU A 200 -24.96 -5.17 5.59
N LEU A 201 -24.35 -4.89 4.44
CA LEU A 201 -24.69 -3.74 3.62
C LEU A 201 -25.95 -4.04 2.80
N ASP A 202 -26.96 -3.20 3.01
CA ASP A 202 -28.23 -3.25 2.31
C ASP A 202 -28.45 -1.98 1.51
N VAL A 203 -29.27 -2.09 0.46
CA VAL A 203 -29.78 -0.98 -0.31
C VAL A 203 -31.31 -0.96 -0.32
N SER A 204 -31.89 0.21 -0.19
CA SER A 204 -33.33 0.44 -0.26
C SER A 204 -33.68 1.37 -1.40
N TYR A 205 -34.61 0.96 -2.26
CA TYR A 205 -35.18 1.79 -3.31
C TYR A 205 -36.39 2.57 -2.78
N LEU A 206 -36.32 3.90 -2.85
CA LEU A 206 -37.38 4.81 -2.41
C LEU A 206 -37.83 5.70 -3.58
N ALA A 207 -38.91 5.31 -4.27
CA ALA A 207 -39.34 5.93 -5.53
C ALA A 207 -39.50 7.46 -5.50
N ASP A 208 -39.98 8.01 -4.39
CA ASP A 208 -40.26 9.45 -4.22
C ASP A 208 -39.19 10.17 -3.37
N GLN A 209 -38.09 9.49 -3.04
CA GLN A 209 -37.00 10.04 -2.24
C GLN A 209 -35.70 9.82 -3.00
N PRO A 210 -35.27 10.77 -3.85
CA PRO A 210 -33.96 10.68 -4.47
C PRO A 210 -32.88 10.76 -3.40
N GLN A 211 -31.78 10.06 -3.65
CA GLN A 211 -30.61 10.13 -2.81
C GLN A 211 -29.98 11.52 -3.00
N LYS A 212 -29.74 12.22 -1.88
CA LYS A 212 -29.25 13.60 -1.84
C LYS A 212 -27.83 13.74 -1.29
N GLY A 213 -26.98 12.74 -1.54
CA GLY A 213 -25.61 12.72 -1.03
C GLY A 213 -25.53 12.73 0.50
N ASN A 214 -26.52 12.17 1.22
CA ASN A 214 -26.48 12.14 2.67
C ASN A 214 -25.25 11.35 3.15
N ARG A 215 -24.33 12.05 3.80
CA ARG A 215 -23.03 11.51 4.20
C ARG A 215 -23.11 10.26 5.08
N SER A 216 -24.17 10.09 5.86
CA SER A 216 -24.38 8.89 6.69
C SER A 216 -24.81 7.65 5.89
N GLU A 217 -25.27 7.83 4.66
CA GLU A 217 -25.75 6.79 3.75
C GLU A 217 -24.83 6.61 2.53
N GLN A 218 -23.75 7.38 2.43
CA GLN A 218 -22.83 7.32 1.32
C GLN A 218 -21.94 6.07 1.39
N LEU A 219 -21.79 5.42 0.24
CA LEU A 219 -20.63 4.61 -0.03
C LEU A 219 -19.50 5.50 -0.57
N ILE A 220 -18.29 5.22 -0.15
CA ILE A 220 -17.10 5.94 -0.59
C ILE A 220 -16.00 4.99 -1.02
N ALA A 221 -15.15 5.45 -1.93
CA ALA A 221 -13.96 4.75 -2.34
C ALA A 221 -12.74 5.67 -2.27
N GLN A 222 -11.71 5.26 -1.53
CA GLN A 222 -10.43 5.96 -1.48
C GLN A 222 -9.47 5.23 -2.41
N LEU A 223 -9.29 5.72 -3.64
CA LEU A 223 -8.56 4.99 -4.67
C LEU A 223 -7.08 5.36 -4.69
N ASN A 224 -6.22 4.36 -4.93
CA ASN A 224 -4.79 4.55 -5.15
C ASN A 224 -4.13 5.37 -4.02
N GLY A 225 -3.52 6.51 -4.36
CA GLY A 225 -2.84 7.40 -3.42
C GLY A 225 -3.74 8.13 -2.42
N GLN A 226 -5.08 8.06 -2.57
CA GLN A 226 -6.04 8.65 -1.63
C GLN A 226 -6.15 7.87 -0.32
N TYR A 227 -5.86 6.56 -0.35
CA TYR A 227 -5.95 5.71 0.82
C TYR A 227 -4.66 5.71 1.64
N VAL A 228 -4.79 6.01 2.93
CA VAL A 228 -3.73 5.86 3.94
C VAL A 228 -4.23 4.88 4.99
N SER A 229 -3.67 3.67 4.99
CA SER A 229 -3.85 2.68 6.07
C SER A 229 -3.52 3.34 7.42
N GLN A 230 -4.40 3.22 8.41
CA GLN A 230 -4.08 3.52 9.81
C GLN A 230 -4.35 2.26 10.64
N LYS A 231 -3.52 1.23 10.49
CA LYS A 231 -3.51 0.13 11.46
C LYS A 231 -2.78 0.61 12.72
N VAL A 232 -3.50 0.76 13.83
CA VAL A 232 -2.91 0.92 15.16
C VAL A 232 -2.53 -0.48 15.65
N MET A 233 -1.23 -0.76 15.72
CA MET A 233 -0.69 -2.05 16.12
C MET A 233 -0.58 -2.13 17.65
N SER A 234 -0.43 -3.36 18.16
CA SER A 234 -0.14 -3.55 19.58
C SER A 234 1.22 -2.92 19.94
N PRO A 235 1.42 -2.47 21.20
CA PRO A 235 2.72 -1.97 21.66
C PRO A 235 3.86 -2.95 21.39
N CYS A 236 5.01 -2.42 20.97
CA CYS A 236 6.19 -3.24 20.71
C CYS A 236 6.75 -3.85 22.00
N LYS A 237 7.27 -5.07 21.92
CA LYS A 237 7.83 -5.84 23.03
C LYS A 237 9.35 -5.77 23.01
N LEU A 238 9.97 -5.41 24.13
CA LEU A 238 11.43 -5.48 24.28
C LEU A 238 11.93 -6.92 24.10
N VAL A 239 12.88 -7.11 23.18
CA VAL A 239 13.51 -8.41 22.88
C VAL A 239 14.94 -8.48 23.42
N LYS A 240 15.74 -7.45 23.15
CA LYS A 240 17.15 -7.37 23.57
C LYS A 240 17.46 -5.95 24.02
N SER A 241 18.27 -5.83 25.06
CA SER A 241 18.86 -4.58 25.51
C SER A 241 20.31 -4.85 25.88
N GLY A 242 21.21 -3.92 25.57
CA GLY A 242 22.64 -4.13 25.81
C GLY A 242 23.52 -3.13 25.09
N LYS A 243 24.82 -3.41 25.08
CA LYS A 243 25.80 -2.65 24.29
C LYS A 243 25.76 -3.13 22.86
N VAL A 244 26.11 -2.26 21.92
CA VAL A 244 26.18 -2.59 20.50
C VAL A 244 27.59 -2.33 20.00
N GLU A 245 28.09 -3.20 19.12
CA GLU A 245 29.33 -3.01 18.38
C GLU A 245 29.11 -3.19 16.88
N LEU A 246 29.97 -2.54 16.12
CA LEU A 246 30.16 -2.80 14.71
C LEU A 246 31.39 -3.69 14.52
N VAL A 247 31.25 -4.73 13.73
CA VAL A 247 32.29 -5.73 13.46
C VAL A 247 32.68 -5.65 12.00
N ASP A 248 33.93 -5.32 11.73
CA ASP A 248 34.51 -5.44 10.39
C ASP A 248 34.65 -6.94 10.06
N GLN A 249 33.97 -7.39 9.01
CA GLN A 249 33.90 -8.80 8.60
C GLN A 249 35.20 -9.32 8.00
N ASP A 250 36.03 -8.43 7.43
CA ASP A 250 37.29 -8.81 6.80
C ASP A 250 38.41 -8.98 7.84
N THR A 251 38.42 -8.13 8.87
CA THR A 251 39.49 -8.07 9.87
C THR A 251 39.09 -8.64 11.24
N GLY A 252 37.80 -8.76 11.52
CA GLY A 252 37.26 -9.14 12.83
C GLY A 252 37.41 -8.05 13.90
N GLN A 253 37.89 -6.85 13.56
CA GLN A 253 37.98 -5.74 14.50
C GLN A 253 36.59 -5.27 14.90
N THR A 254 36.43 -4.92 16.18
CA THR A 254 35.16 -4.41 16.71
C THR A 254 35.28 -2.97 17.18
N GLN A 255 34.21 -2.21 16.98
CA GLN A 255 34.10 -0.82 17.41
C GLN A 255 32.80 -0.63 18.20
N PRO A 256 32.85 -0.07 19.42
CA PRO A 256 31.64 0.19 20.19
C PRO A 256 30.77 1.27 19.52
N ALA A 257 29.46 1.10 19.62
CA ALA A 257 28.48 2.07 19.17
C ALA A 257 28.15 3.09 20.27
N HIS A 258 27.91 4.33 19.87
CA HIS A 258 27.56 5.46 20.74
C HIS A 258 26.37 6.24 20.19
N ALA A 259 25.47 6.66 21.08
CA ALA A 259 24.28 7.41 20.74
C ALA A 259 24.60 8.91 20.65
N GLY A 260 25.08 9.32 19.48
CA GLY A 260 25.41 10.69 19.15
C GLY A 260 26.60 11.28 19.90
N ASP A 261 27.06 12.46 19.46
CA ASP A 261 28.11 13.21 20.14
C ASP A 261 27.50 14.06 21.26
N THR A 262 27.76 13.67 22.50
CA THR A 262 27.30 14.40 23.69
C THR A 262 28.19 15.59 24.04
N SER A 263 29.26 15.85 23.29
CA SER A 263 30.15 16.99 23.50
C SER A 263 29.38 18.30 23.41
N PRO A 264 29.58 19.25 24.34
CA PRO A 264 28.94 20.57 24.27
C PRO A 264 29.40 21.40 23.06
N GLN A 265 30.48 21.00 22.37
CA GLN A 265 30.97 21.63 21.13
C GLN A 265 30.54 20.87 19.87
N SER A 266 29.77 19.79 20.01
CA SER A 266 29.32 18.97 18.88
C SER A 266 28.45 19.78 17.91
N VAL A 267 28.68 19.55 16.62
CA VAL A 267 27.77 20.02 15.58
C VAL A 267 26.42 19.35 15.84
N PRO A 268 25.28 20.07 15.81
CA PRO A 268 23.96 19.51 16.10
C PRO A 268 23.64 18.20 15.36
N PHE A 269 24.20 18.05 14.15
CA PHE A 269 24.14 16.84 13.33
C PHE A 269 24.60 15.57 14.04
N TYR A 270 25.75 15.61 14.72
CA TYR A 270 26.32 14.43 15.37
C TYR A 270 25.50 13.96 16.57
N LYS A 271 24.63 14.80 17.12
CA LYS A 271 23.80 14.44 18.27
C LYS A 271 22.78 13.37 17.92
N GLU A 272 22.39 13.26 16.67
CA GLU A 272 21.35 12.33 16.24
C GLU A 272 21.94 11.09 15.55
N LEU A 273 23.25 11.02 15.30
CA LEU A 273 23.85 9.90 14.59
C LEU A 273 24.22 8.72 15.50
N LEU A 274 24.23 7.51 14.93
CA LEU A 274 24.90 6.37 15.54
C LEU A 274 26.40 6.45 15.23
N LEU A 275 27.20 6.72 16.26
CA LEU A 275 28.63 7.00 16.14
C LEU A 275 29.51 5.81 16.50
N PHE A 276 30.66 5.77 15.86
CA PHE A 276 31.76 4.84 16.08
C PHE A 276 33.06 5.63 16.25
N ASN A 277 33.99 5.07 17.02
CA ASN A 277 35.25 5.73 17.39
C ASN A 277 35.08 7.01 18.24
N ALA A 278 33.93 7.17 18.91
CA ALA A 278 33.68 8.31 19.80
C ALA A 278 34.61 8.26 21.04
N THR A 279 35.07 9.42 21.49
CA THR A 279 36.02 9.55 22.62
C THR A 279 35.36 9.39 24.00
N THR A 280 34.10 8.93 24.08
CA THR A 280 33.37 8.79 25.34
C THR A 280 33.76 7.50 26.06
N ALA A 281 33.84 7.56 27.40
CA ALA A 281 34.51 6.54 28.22
C ALA A 281 33.73 5.22 28.40
N SER A 282 32.49 5.11 27.91
CA SER A 282 31.71 3.88 27.96
C SER A 282 30.74 3.76 26.77
N PRO A 283 30.58 2.57 26.17
CA PRO A 283 29.56 2.34 25.13
C PRO A 283 28.16 2.56 25.69
N ASP A 284 27.24 3.01 24.84
CA ASP A 284 25.87 3.33 25.22
C ASP A 284 24.96 2.10 25.26
N THR A 285 23.82 2.22 25.94
CA THR A 285 22.82 1.14 25.98
C THR A 285 21.76 1.37 24.91
N PHE A 286 21.51 0.32 24.15
CA PHE A 286 20.51 0.29 23.10
C PHE A 286 19.49 -0.81 23.39
N SER A 287 18.33 -0.71 22.75
CA SER A 287 17.28 -1.71 22.82
C SER A 287 16.72 -2.06 21.46
N PHE A 288 16.20 -3.27 21.34
CA PHE A 288 15.47 -3.74 20.19
C PHE A 288 14.08 -4.18 20.61
N TYR A 289 13.07 -3.54 20.04
CA TYR A 289 11.67 -3.80 20.31
C TYR A 289 11.04 -4.51 19.12
N GLN A 290 10.50 -5.71 19.32
CA GLN A 290 9.69 -6.41 18.34
C GLN A 290 8.31 -5.77 18.22
N CYS A 291 7.89 -5.44 17.01
CA CYS A 291 6.56 -4.92 16.71
C CYS A 291 5.76 -5.94 15.89
N ASP A 292 4.45 -5.74 15.74
CA ASP A 292 3.69 -6.48 14.71
C ASP A 292 4.26 -6.09 13.35
N SER A 293 4.82 -7.03 12.62
CA SER A 293 5.47 -6.83 11.31
C SER A 293 4.77 -7.58 10.18
N THR A 294 3.63 -8.22 10.50
CA THR A 294 2.89 -9.08 9.56
C THR A 294 2.34 -8.31 8.38
N TYR A 295 2.06 -7.01 8.57
CA TYR A 295 1.65 -6.09 7.51
C TYR A 295 2.77 -5.91 6.46
N MET A 296 4.04 -5.87 6.84
CA MET A 296 5.16 -5.90 5.88
C MET A 296 5.47 -7.31 5.35
N GLY A 297 4.71 -8.31 5.80
CA GLY A 297 4.85 -9.72 5.48
C GLY A 297 6.02 -10.41 6.18
N PHE A 298 6.60 -9.78 7.21
CA PHE A 298 7.56 -10.44 8.09
C PHE A 298 6.84 -11.09 9.27
N GLN A 299 7.36 -12.23 9.72
CA GLN A 299 6.84 -12.94 10.87
C GLN A 299 7.98 -13.29 11.81
N SER A 300 7.96 -12.71 13.01
CA SER A 300 8.95 -13.03 14.04
C SER A 300 8.82 -14.48 14.51
N ASP A 301 9.95 -15.10 14.83
CA ASP A 301 10.07 -16.44 15.40
C ASP A 301 11.08 -16.44 16.57
N ASP A 302 11.60 -17.61 16.97
CA ASP A 302 12.52 -17.76 18.10
C ASP A 302 13.93 -17.20 17.84
N ILE A 303 14.29 -16.93 16.58
CA ILE A 303 15.62 -16.44 16.18
C ILE A 303 15.54 -15.16 15.34
N ASN A 304 14.40 -14.84 14.74
CA ASN A 304 14.15 -13.67 13.91
C ASN A 304 13.15 -12.74 14.58
N TYR A 305 13.54 -11.49 14.81
CA TYR A 305 12.65 -10.47 15.36
C TYR A 305 12.66 -9.25 14.46
N TYR A 306 11.49 -8.65 14.28
CA TYR A 306 11.33 -7.48 13.42
C TYR A 306 10.69 -6.33 14.19
N GLY A 307 11.24 -5.13 14.07
CA GLY A 307 10.77 -3.97 14.82
C GLY A 307 11.74 -2.80 14.85
N HIS A 308 11.81 -2.10 15.98
CA HIS A 308 12.55 -0.85 16.13
C HIS A 308 13.85 -1.02 16.92
N PHE A 309 14.91 -0.37 16.44
CA PHE A 309 16.19 -0.24 17.13
C PHE A 309 16.28 1.14 17.79
N THR A 310 16.54 1.18 19.10
CA THR A 310 16.42 2.40 19.90
C THR A 310 17.66 2.66 20.76
N SER A 311 17.89 3.93 21.08
CA SER A 311 18.80 4.35 22.14
C SER A 311 18.03 4.54 23.44
N ASP A 312 18.58 4.03 24.54
CA ASP A 312 18.05 4.22 25.90
C ASP A 312 18.86 5.26 26.70
N VAL A 313 19.72 6.03 26.01
CA VAL A 313 20.58 7.03 26.64
C VAL A 313 19.74 8.24 27.09
N PRO A 314 19.84 8.67 28.37
CA PRO A 314 19.11 9.85 28.84
C PRO A 314 19.40 11.10 28.00
N GLY A 315 18.34 11.73 27.48
CA GLY A 315 18.45 12.88 26.58
C GLY A 315 18.68 12.55 25.10
N GLN A 316 18.85 11.26 24.78
CA GLN A 316 18.99 10.69 23.44
C GLN A 316 18.09 9.45 23.31
N ILE A 317 16.87 9.53 23.85
CA ILE A 317 15.90 8.43 23.81
C ILE A 317 15.12 8.55 22.51
N GLY A 318 15.17 7.54 21.65
CA GLY A 318 14.42 7.52 20.41
C GLY A 318 14.72 6.29 19.56
N CYS A 319 14.07 6.19 18.40
CA CYS A 319 14.40 5.14 17.44
C CYS A 319 15.35 5.65 16.38
N TYR A 320 16.22 4.76 15.97
CA TYR A 320 16.98 4.97 14.77
C TYR A 320 16.07 4.81 13.55
N THR A 321 16.25 5.72 12.61
CA THR A 321 15.70 5.70 11.26
C THR A 321 16.83 5.81 10.26
N VAL A 322 16.49 5.53 9.02
CA VAL A 322 17.34 5.74 7.86
C VAL A 322 16.71 6.85 7.04
N ASP A 323 17.30 8.04 7.10
CA ASP A 323 16.81 9.21 6.38
C ASP A 323 17.58 9.43 5.07
N HIS A 324 16.85 9.96 4.07
CA HIS A 324 17.36 10.36 2.77
C HIS A 324 17.44 11.88 2.71
N GLN A 325 18.42 12.49 3.39
CA GLN A 325 18.54 13.94 3.34
C GLN A 325 19.09 14.42 1.99
N ALA A 326 18.20 14.87 1.11
CA ALA A 326 18.52 15.42 -0.22
C ALA A 326 19.31 16.75 -0.19
N ASN A 327 19.40 17.41 0.98
CA ASN A 327 20.07 18.70 1.13
C ASN A 327 21.53 18.62 1.56
N PHE A 328 22.12 17.41 1.65
CA PHE A 328 23.51 17.26 2.03
C PHE A 328 24.43 16.99 0.84
N ARG A 329 25.67 17.47 0.98
CA ARG A 329 26.72 17.45 -0.05
C ARG A 329 27.09 16.06 -0.55
N ASP A 330 26.65 15.02 0.16
CA ASP A 330 26.90 13.63 -0.18
C ASP A 330 25.58 12.85 -0.16
N ASN A 331 25.17 12.39 -1.35
CA ASN A 331 24.06 11.47 -1.56
C ASN A 331 24.31 10.15 -0.80
N GLY A 332 23.78 10.00 0.41
CA GLY A 332 23.93 8.82 1.25
C GLY A 332 22.74 8.62 2.20
N ARG A 333 22.53 7.38 2.64
CA ARG A 333 21.51 7.00 3.63
C ARG A 333 22.17 6.82 5.00
N TYR A 334 21.79 7.64 5.96
CA TYR A 334 22.42 7.73 7.28
C TYR A 334 21.48 7.16 8.35
N VAL A 335 22.05 6.57 9.41
CA VAL A 335 21.27 6.09 10.56
C VAL A 335 21.17 7.21 11.60
N THR A 336 19.97 7.78 11.74
CA THR A 336 19.69 8.95 12.59
C THR A 336 18.62 8.65 13.63
N LEU A 337 18.76 9.21 14.81
CA LEU A 337 17.82 9.12 15.91
C LEU A 337 16.67 10.10 15.69
N THR A 338 15.44 9.61 15.65
CA THR A 338 14.26 10.45 15.46
C THR A 338 13.25 10.21 16.59
N GLY A 339 12.95 11.29 17.33
CA GLY A 339 11.81 11.40 18.24
C GLY A 339 11.77 10.42 19.42
N ASN A 340 11.10 10.81 20.51
CA ASN A 340 11.19 10.11 21.79
C ASN A 340 9.99 9.18 22.09
N ASP A 341 9.09 8.93 21.13
CA ASP A 341 7.77 8.34 21.43
C ASP A 341 7.48 7.06 20.62
N TYR A 342 8.01 5.94 21.11
CA TYR A 342 7.81 4.59 20.57
C TYR A 342 6.46 3.93 20.90
N ASN A 343 5.57 4.67 21.58
CA ASN A 343 4.18 4.28 21.79
C ASN A 343 3.20 5.28 21.15
N SER A 344 3.72 6.21 20.35
CA SER A 344 2.87 7.22 19.73
C SER A 344 1.85 6.56 18.81
N THR A 345 0.58 6.92 18.99
CA THR A 345 -0.49 6.60 18.04
C THR A 345 -0.57 7.66 16.93
N SER A 346 0.49 8.45 16.71
CA SER A 346 0.57 9.35 15.57
C SER A 346 1.06 8.55 14.35
N PRO A 347 0.38 8.64 13.19
CA PRO A 347 0.88 8.04 11.95
C PRO A 347 2.20 8.67 11.48
N TYR A 348 2.58 9.82 12.04
CA TYR A 348 3.82 10.53 11.71
C TYR A 348 4.97 10.26 12.69
N SER A 349 4.76 9.42 13.70
CA SER A 349 5.86 9.06 14.61
C SER A 349 6.74 8.00 13.95
N SER A 350 8.03 8.30 13.81
CA SER A 350 9.04 7.37 13.33
C SER A 350 9.13 6.08 14.15
N CYS A 351 8.69 6.12 15.41
CA CYS A 351 8.62 4.98 16.32
C CYS A 351 7.18 4.57 16.66
N GLY A 352 6.17 5.17 16.02
CA GLY A 352 4.79 5.00 16.42
C GLY A 352 4.31 3.57 16.22
N ILE A 353 3.23 3.20 16.89
CA ILE A 353 2.56 1.91 16.68
C ILE A 353 1.57 1.96 15.51
N ASN A 354 1.56 3.06 14.75
CA ASN A 354 0.68 3.23 13.59
C ASN A 354 1.41 3.00 12.27
N ASP A 355 0.76 2.27 11.38
CA ASP A 355 1.19 2.02 10.00
C ASP A 355 1.02 3.27 9.08
N GLY A 356 1.69 4.37 9.41
CA GLY A 356 1.57 5.64 8.68
C GLY A 356 2.45 5.78 7.44
N ARG A 357 2.84 4.67 6.77
CA ARG A 357 3.84 4.61 5.68
C ARG A 357 5.29 4.98 6.07
N ILE A 358 5.52 5.60 7.23
CA ILE A 358 6.84 6.10 7.68
C ILE A 358 7.70 4.99 8.32
N GLN A 359 7.11 3.85 8.69
CA GLN A 359 7.83 2.80 9.43
C GLN A 359 8.89 2.06 8.62
N LEU A 360 8.86 2.06 7.28
CA LEU A 360 9.92 1.43 6.48
C LEU A 360 11.29 2.05 6.79
N ASN A 361 11.34 3.37 7.00
CA ASN A 361 12.58 4.05 7.35
C ASN A 361 13.04 3.76 8.78
N SER A 362 12.24 3.10 9.63
CA SER A 362 12.56 2.81 11.04
C SER A 362 12.49 1.33 11.40
N PHE A 363 12.39 0.43 10.41
CA PHE A 363 12.24 -1.00 10.65
C PHE A 363 13.55 -1.76 10.47
N PHE A 364 13.81 -2.67 11.42
CA PHE A 364 15.04 -3.44 11.49
C PHE A 364 14.70 -4.92 11.71
N HIS A 365 15.64 -5.77 11.34
CA HIS A 365 15.64 -7.20 11.60
C HIS A 365 16.75 -7.52 12.60
N LEU A 366 16.39 -8.15 13.71
CA LEU A 366 17.31 -8.74 14.67
C LEU A 366 17.36 -10.25 14.44
N THR A 367 18.53 -10.77 14.10
CA THR A 367 18.77 -12.22 14.01
C THR A 367 19.58 -12.68 15.22
N ASN A 368 19.07 -13.65 15.97
CA ASN A 368 19.77 -14.28 17.08
C ASN A 368 20.33 -15.65 16.64
N ASN A 369 21.61 -15.67 16.30
CA ASN A 369 22.32 -16.89 15.93
C ASN A 369 23.30 -17.28 17.04
N ASN A 370 22.93 -18.28 17.85
CA ASN A 370 23.77 -18.81 18.93
C ASN A 370 24.23 -17.74 19.94
N GLY A 371 23.35 -16.82 20.32
CA GLY A 371 23.63 -15.74 21.27
C GLY A 371 24.21 -14.47 20.63
N LYS A 372 24.59 -14.51 19.34
CA LYS A 372 24.96 -13.31 18.59
C LYS A 372 23.70 -12.69 18.00
N CYS A 373 23.28 -11.55 18.55
CA CYS A 373 22.12 -10.81 18.06
C CYS A 373 22.55 -9.72 17.07
N GLU A 374 22.45 -10.00 15.77
CA GLU A 374 22.84 -9.12 14.67
C GLU A 374 21.66 -8.26 14.21
N ILE A 375 21.92 -6.98 13.92
CA ILE A 375 20.92 -5.97 13.56
C ILE A 375 21.11 -5.61 12.10
N ASN A 376 20.04 -5.65 11.31
CA ASN A 376 20.01 -5.25 9.90
C ASN A 376 18.85 -4.29 9.65
N PHE A 377 19.01 -3.37 8.71
CA PHE A 377 17.92 -2.47 8.30
C PHE A 377 17.02 -3.11 7.25
N LEU A 378 15.71 -2.89 7.37
CA LEU A 378 14.70 -3.32 6.42
C LEU A 378 14.03 -2.11 5.77
N ASP A 379 14.40 -1.82 4.53
CA ASP A 379 13.79 -0.76 3.72
C ASP A 379 12.63 -1.26 2.83
N TYR A 380 12.11 -2.46 3.09
CA TYR A 380 11.24 -3.15 2.14
C TYR A 380 10.20 -4.03 2.82
N THR A 381 9.15 -4.37 2.07
CA THR A 381 8.18 -5.41 2.44
C THR A 381 8.48 -6.70 1.67
N THR A 382 8.07 -7.86 2.17
CA THR A 382 8.27 -9.14 1.45
C THR A 382 7.58 -9.22 0.08
N ALA A 383 6.63 -8.32 -0.20
CA ALA A 383 5.98 -8.20 -1.50
C ALA A 383 6.87 -7.50 -2.56
N GLU A 384 7.91 -6.79 -2.13
CA GLU A 384 8.82 -6.03 -2.98
C GLU A 384 10.21 -6.69 -2.99
N PRO A 385 10.65 -7.29 -4.11
CA PRO A 385 11.99 -7.85 -4.19
C PRO A 385 13.01 -6.70 -4.23
N THR A 386 13.84 -6.57 -3.19
CA THR A 386 14.94 -5.60 -3.14
C THR A 386 16.24 -6.24 -2.64
N ASP A 387 17.35 -5.58 -2.96
CA ASP A 387 18.68 -5.98 -2.51
C ASP A 387 18.81 -5.81 -0.99
N GLN A 388 19.42 -6.79 -0.31
CA GLN A 388 19.76 -6.64 1.10
C GLN A 388 20.79 -5.53 1.26
N TYR A 389 20.49 -4.58 2.14
CA TYR A 389 21.44 -3.54 2.50
C TYR A 389 22.43 -4.03 3.55
N GLY A 390 23.68 -3.59 3.47
CA GLY A 390 24.64 -3.81 4.54
C GLY A 390 25.20 -2.51 5.08
N TRP A 391 25.97 -2.67 6.16
CA TRP A 391 26.53 -1.55 6.90
C TRP A 391 27.83 -1.05 6.29
N GLY A 392 27.99 0.26 6.32
CA GLY A 392 29.22 0.96 6.00
C GLY A 392 29.55 2.00 7.05
N LEU A 393 30.81 2.40 7.10
CA LEU A 393 31.26 3.55 7.89
C LEU A 393 31.60 4.71 6.96
N ARG A 394 31.24 5.92 7.40
CA ARG A 394 31.79 7.15 6.85
C ARG A 394 32.39 7.98 7.96
N ALA A 395 33.42 8.73 7.60
CA ALA A 395 33.97 9.81 8.41
C ALA A 395 33.58 11.15 7.77
N ASP A 396 33.45 12.19 8.57
CA ASP A 396 33.35 13.54 8.02
C ASP A 396 34.69 13.97 7.44
N THR A 397 34.62 14.74 6.36
CA THR A 397 35.76 15.34 5.69
C THR A 397 36.57 16.27 6.61
N ASP A 398 35.92 16.86 7.62
CA ASP A 398 36.55 17.84 8.52
C ASP A 398 37.01 17.24 9.86
N ASP A 399 36.52 16.05 10.25
CA ASP A 399 36.96 15.32 11.46
C ASP A 399 36.91 13.80 11.28
N ALA A 400 38.07 13.19 11.05
CA ALA A 400 38.21 11.73 10.93
C ALA A 400 38.12 10.98 12.26
N SER A 401 38.07 11.69 13.40
CA SER A 401 37.99 11.06 14.72
C SER A 401 36.59 10.51 15.02
N GLN A 402 35.55 11.00 14.33
CA GLN A 402 34.19 10.52 14.47
C GLN A 402 33.71 9.85 13.18
N GLN A 403 33.30 8.59 13.30
CA GLN A 403 32.71 7.84 12.21
C GLN A 403 31.24 7.59 12.50
N PHE A 404 30.41 7.54 11.47
CA PHE A 404 28.97 7.28 11.62
C PHE A 404 28.49 6.20 10.67
N LEU A 405 27.42 5.52 11.08
CA LEU A 405 26.85 4.41 10.33
C LEU A 405 26.12 4.92 9.08
N VAL A 406 26.41 4.28 7.96
CA VAL A 406 25.67 4.47 6.71
C VAL A 406 25.18 3.15 6.16
N ILE A 407 24.18 3.24 5.29
CA ILE A 407 23.62 2.09 4.59
C ILE A 407 24.10 2.10 3.15
N ASN A 408 24.62 0.96 2.70
CA ASN A 408 25.12 0.79 1.34
C ASN A 408 24.64 -0.55 0.77
N SER A 409 23.97 -0.51 -0.39
CA SER A 409 23.49 -1.69 -1.12
C SER A 409 24.60 -2.59 -1.69
N THR A 410 25.87 -2.17 -1.61
CA THR A 410 27.02 -2.91 -2.15
C THR A 410 28.01 -3.38 -1.09
N SER A 411 27.85 -2.99 0.17
CA SER A 411 28.80 -3.30 1.23
C SER A 411 28.21 -4.29 2.23
N THR A 412 28.85 -5.43 2.40
CA THR A 412 28.64 -6.35 3.54
C THR A 412 29.82 -6.31 4.51
N GLN A 413 30.64 -5.24 4.44
CA GLN A 413 31.90 -5.16 5.19
C GLN A 413 31.66 -5.17 6.70
N TYR A 414 30.54 -4.64 7.18
CA TYR A 414 30.30 -4.51 8.60
C TYR A 414 29.02 -5.21 9.04
N THR A 415 29.05 -5.74 10.26
CA THR A 415 27.88 -6.28 10.97
C THR A 415 27.67 -5.50 12.26
N LEU A 416 26.48 -4.96 12.45
CA LEU A 416 26.06 -4.35 13.70
C LEU A 416 25.45 -5.44 14.60
N ARG A 417 25.88 -5.55 15.86
CA ARG A 417 25.35 -6.56 16.78
C ARG A 417 25.35 -6.12 18.24
N PHE A 418 24.46 -6.72 19.03
CA PHE A 418 24.54 -6.62 20.49
C PHE A 418 25.73 -7.41 21.03
N ILE A 419 26.32 -6.88 22.10
CA ILE A 419 27.32 -7.51 22.94
C ILE A 419 26.60 -7.99 24.21
N ASP A 420 26.87 -9.22 24.63
CA ASP A 420 26.35 -9.77 25.89
C ASP A 420 26.95 -9.11 27.14
#